data_AF-A0A951CNW0-F1
#
_entry.id   AF-A0A951CNW0-F1
#
_cell.length_a   1.000
_cell.length_b   1.000
_cell.length_c   1.000
_cell.angle_alpha   90.00
_cell.angle_beta   90.00
_cell.angle_gamma   90.00
#
_symmetry.space_group_name_H-M   'P 1'
#
loop_
_entity.id
_entity.type
_entity.pdbx_description
1 polymer ?
#
loop_
_entity_poly.entity_id
_entity_poly.type
_entity_poly.pdbx_seq_one_letter_code
_entity_poly.pdbx_strand_id
1 'polypeptide(L)'
;MRREHAQIWVDETQSECRKLRAKLLPKRAMGEAAAYILNLWAKLRRCFDYAEVDLSHNLAENSMRPIALGRKNWLHVGGVQARPKVAAILSVVESCTGRHRIQAKPKRIHG
;
A
#
# COMPACT_ATOMS: atom_id res chain seq x y z
N MET A 1 22.02 -1.47 9.26
CA MET A 1 21.05 -0.63 10.02
C MET A 1 19.59 -1.08 9.92
N ARG A 2 18.86 -0.94 8.80
CA ARG A 2 17.41 -1.29 8.78
C ARG A 2 17.15 -2.80 9.00
N ARG A 3 17.98 -3.67 8.42
CA ARG A 3 17.84 -5.14 8.53
C ARG A 3 18.09 -5.70 9.94
N GLU A 4 19.09 -5.19 10.65
CA GLU A 4 19.54 -5.77 11.93
C GLU A 4 18.50 -5.60 13.04
N HIS A 5 17.89 -4.41 13.15
CA HIS A 5 16.87 -4.15 14.16
C HIS A 5 15.46 -4.60 13.72
N ALA A 6 15.18 -4.61 12.42
CA ALA A 6 13.83 -4.95 11.94
C ALA A 6 13.52 -6.45 12.03
N GLN A 7 14.52 -7.33 11.97
CA GLN A 7 14.27 -8.78 12.02
C GLN A 7 13.59 -9.21 13.32
N ILE A 8 13.99 -8.64 14.47
CA ILE A 8 13.37 -8.90 15.77
C ILE A 8 11.87 -8.58 15.70
N TRP A 9 11.53 -7.39 15.21
CA TRP A 9 10.14 -6.93 15.14
C TRP A 9 9.31 -7.74 14.14
N VAL A 10 9.91 -8.14 13.02
CA VAL A 10 9.29 -9.00 12.02
C VAL A 10 8.93 -10.34 12.65
N ASP A 11 9.89 -10.99 13.32
CA ASP A 11 9.69 -12.31 13.90
C ASP A 11 8.69 -12.28 15.08
N GLU A 12 8.77 -11.26 15.93
CA GLU A 12 7.80 -11.01 17.01
C GLU A 12 6.38 -10.82 16.46
N THR A 13 6.23 -9.96 15.46
CA THR A 13 4.93 -9.70 14.81
C THR A 13 4.36 -10.96 14.17
N GLN A 14 5.21 -11.80 13.55
CA GLN A 14 4.77 -13.07 12.96
C GLN A 14 4.26 -14.03 14.03
N SER A 15 5.00 -14.13 15.13
CA SER A 15 4.66 -15.00 16.26
C SER A 15 3.31 -14.60 16.85
N GLU A 16 3.09 -13.31 17.09
CA GLU A 16 1.80 -12.82 17.59
C GLU A 16 0.65 -13.06 16.61
N CYS A 17 0.86 -12.83 15.31
CA CYS A 17 -0.17 -13.14 14.30
C CYS A 17 -0.53 -14.64 14.28
N ARG A 18 0.45 -15.53 14.46
CA ARG A 18 0.21 -16.98 14.56
C ARG A 18 -0.57 -17.35 15.83
N LYS A 19 -0.22 -16.76 16.97
CA LYS A 19 -0.96 -16.95 18.23
C LYS A 19 -2.40 -16.48 18.12
N LEU A 20 -2.63 -15.31 17.53
CA LEU A 20 -3.97 -14.76 17.30
C LEU A 20 -4.79 -15.67 16.38
N ARG A 21 -4.20 -16.17 15.29
CA ARG A 21 -4.87 -17.11 14.39
C ARG A 21 -5.22 -18.44 15.08
N ALA A 22 -4.37 -18.94 15.98
CA ALA A 22 -4.61 -20.19 16.70
C ALA A 22 -5.68 -20.03 17.81
N LYS A 23 -5.74 -18.87 18.47
CA LYS A 23 -6.69 -18.59 19.56
C LYS A 23 -8.08 -18.18 19.06
N LEU A 24 -8.18 -17.60 17.87
CA LEU A 24 -9.42 -17.04 17.36
C LEU A 24 -10.10 -18.00 16.38
N LEU A 25 -11.42 -18.12 16.52
CA LEU A 25 -12.25 -18.76 15.50
C LEU A 25 -12.07 -18.03 14.16
N PRO A 26 -11.87 -18.76 13.04
CA PRO A 26 -11.52 -18.18 11.74
C PRO A 26 -12.54 -17.18 11.17
N LYS A 27 -13.78 -17.16 11.69
CA LYS A 27 -14.85 -16.22 11.28
C LYS A 27 -14.91 -14.91 12.08
N ARG A 28 -13.97 -14.67 13.00
CA ARG A 28 -13.89 -13.37 13.71
C ARG A 28 -12.99 -12.43 12.92
N ALA A 29 -13.35 -11.13 12.85
CA ALA A 29 -12.61 -10.11 12.11
C ALA A 29 -11.10 -10.10 12.42
N MET A 30 -10.71 -10.28 13.69
CA MET A 30 -9.30 -10.38 14.10
C MET A 30 -8.62 -11.67 13.61
N GLY A 31 -9.34 -12.79 13.56
CA GLY A 31 -8.82 -14.05 13.01
C GLY A 31 -8.62 -13.99 11.50
N GLU A 32 -9.56 -13.34 10.79
CA GLU A 32 -9.44 -13.08 9.35
C GLU A 32 -8.27 -12.13 9.04
N ALA A 33 -8.11 -11.06 9.82
CA ALA A 33 -6.98 -10.14 9.67
C ALA A 33 -5.64 -10.84 9.91
N ALA A 34 -5.52 -11.66 10.97
CA ALA A 34 -4.31 -12.44 11.24
C ALA A 34 -4.01 -13.44 10.12
N ALA A 35 -5.03 -14.14 9.61
CA ALA A 35 -4.87 -15.04 8.46
C ALA A 35 -4.42 -14.29 7.20
N TYR A 36 -5.00 -13.13 6.93
CA TYR A 36 -4.65 -12.28 5.79
C TYR A 36 -3.19 -11.80 5.85
N ILE A 37 -2.74 -11.28 7.01
CA ILE A 37 -1.35 -10.87 7.21
C ILE A 37 -0.39 -12.04 6.99
N LEU A 38 -0.70 -13.21 7.56
CA LEU A 38 0.14 -14.41 7.40
C LEU A 38 0.22 -14.88 5.94
N ASN A 39 -0.87 -14.77 5.17
CA ASN A 39 -0.87 -15.08 3.74
C ASN A 39 -0.01 -14.10 2.92
N LEU A 40 0.12 -12.85 3.37
CA LEU A 40 0.96 -11.83 2.73
C LEU A 40 2.39 -11.77 3.27
N TRP A 41 2.74 -12.59 4.23
CA TRP A 41 4.00 -12.48 4.98
C TRP A 41 5.25 -12.46 4.10
N ALA A 42 5.30 -13.34 3.09
CA ALA A 42 6.41 -13.43 2.15
C ALA A 42 6.57 -12.17 1.27
N LYS A 43 5.53 -11.35 1.12
CA LYS A 43 5.59 -10.05 0.43
C LYS A 43 6.02 -8.95 1.39
N LEU A 44 5.45 -8.95 2.61
CA LEU A 44 5.80 -8.01 3.67
C LEU A 44 7.29 -8.07 4.03
N ARG A 45 7.87 -9.27 4.11
CA ARG A 45 9.31 -9.42 4.43
C ARG A 45 10.23 -8.73 3.42
N ARG A 46 9.83 -8.62 2.15
CA ARG A 46 10.67 -8.04 1.08
C ARG A 46 11.00 -6.56 1.31
N CYS A 47 10.16 -5.80 2.00
CA CYS A 47 10.48 -4.39 2.30
C CYS A 47 11.63 -4.25 3.31
N PHE A 48 11.98 -5.33 4.02
CA PHE A 48 13.15 -5.39 4.88
C PHE A 48 14.36 -5.97 4.16
N ASP A 49 14.13 -6.85 3.17
CA ASP A 49 15.19 -7.39 2.33
C ASP A 49 15.79 -6.33 1.41
N TYR A 50 15.02 -5.36 0.90
CA TYR A 50 15.50 -4.35 -0.04
C TYR A 50 15.37 -2.94 0.54
N ALA A 51 16.48 -2.20 0.66
CA ALA A 51 16.49 -0.88 1.32
C ALA A 51 15.83 0.21 0.47
N GLU A 52 15.80 0.01 -0.85
CA GLU A 52 15.14 0.82 -1.87
C GLU A 52 13.62 0.72 -1.84
N VAL A 53 13.07 -0.30 -1.19
CA VAL A 53 11.63 -0.43 -0.99
C VAL A 53 11.23 0.40 0.23
N ASP A 54 10.33 1.35 0.01
CA ASP A 54 9.73 2.12 1.10
C ASP A 54 8.74 1.25 1.88
N LEU A 55 8.81 1.34 3.21
CA LEU A 55 7.84 0.70 4.10
C LEU A 55 6.48 1.42 4.06
N SER A 56 6.48 2.70 3.71
CA SER A 56 5.27 3.52 3.67
C SER A 56 4.51 3.32 2.36
N HIS A 57 3.22 3.02 2.47
CA HIS A 57 2.31 2.97 1.32
C HIS A 57 1.71 4.35 0.96
N ASN A 58 2.14 5.43 1.64
CA ASN A 58 1.58 6.78 1.47
C ASN A 58 1.66 7.27 0.02
N LEU A 59 2.74 6.94 -0.71
CA LEU A 59 2.87 7.31 -2.12
C LEU A 59 1.77 6.67 -2.97
N ALA A 60 1.56 5.36 -2.81
CA ALA A 60 0.55 4.63 -3.56
C ALA A 60 -0.88 5.05 -3.17
N GLU A 61 -1.14 5.29 -1.88
CA GLU A 61 -2.41 5.87 -1.44
C GLU A 61 -2.67 7.24 -2.06
N ASN A 62 -1.67 8.13 -2.03
CA ASN A 62 -1.76 9.46 -2.63
C ASN A 62 -2.05 9.40 -4.13
N SER A 63 -1.47 8.43 -4.85
CA SER A 63 -1.76 8.22 -6.27
C SER A 63 -3.17 7.64 -6.51
N MET A 64 -3.72 6.87 -5.57
CA MET A 64 -5.10 6.35 -5.70
C MET A 64 -6.18 7.34 -5.25
N ARG A 65 -5.88 8.31 -4.38
CA ARG A 65 -6.85 9.28 -3.85
C ARG A 65 -7.64 10.02 -4.95
N PRO A 66 -7.03 10.56 -6.02
CA PRO A 66 -7.76 11.22 -7.10
C PRO A 66 -8.80 10.30 -7.75
N ILE A 67 -8.47 9.00 -7.89
CA ILE A 67 -9.37 7.99 -8.46
C ILE A 67 -10.55 7.72 -7.52
N ALA A 68 -10.29 7.57 -6.22
CA ALA A 68 -11.34 7.35 -5.23
C ALA A 68 -12.31 8.54 -5.11
N LEU A 69 -11.78 9.76 -5.12
CA LEU A 69 -12.58 11.00 -5.12
C LEU A 69 -13.36 11.17 -6.43
N GLY A 70 -12.70 10.91 -7.57
CA GLY A 70 -13.32 10.98 -8.89
C GLY A 70 -14.50 10.02 -9.05
N ARG A 71 -14.39 8.79 -8.54
CA ARG A 71 -15.49 7.79 -8.58
C ARG A 71 -16.79 8.31 -7.96
N LYS A 72 -16.73 9.05 -6.86
CA LYS A 72 -17.91 9.65 -6.22
C LYS A 72 -18.51 10.78 -7.07
N ASN A 73 -17.65 11.58 -7.70
CA ASN A 73 -18.06 12.75 -8.48
C ASN A 73 -18.55 12.40 -9.90
N TRP A 74 -18.07 11.29 -10.47
CA TRP A 74 -18.40 10.85 -11.82
C TRP A 74 -19.46 9.76 -11.87
N LEU A 75 -20.15 9.49 -10.75
CA LEU A 75 -21.23 8.49 -10.69
C LEU A 75 -22.32 8.75 -11.75
N HIS A 76 -22.53 10.03 -12.12
CA HIS A 76 -23.50 10.48 -13.12
C HIS A 76 -22.88 10.79 -14.49
N VAL A 77 -21.54 10.84 -14.58
CA VAL A 77 -20.81 11.15 -15.82
C VAL A 77 -20.38 9.82 -16.45
N GLY A 78 -21.35 9.14 -17.07
CA GLY A 78 -21.07 8.14 -18.10
C GLY A 78 -21.46 6.71 -17.76
N GLY A 79 -22.24 6.13 -18.69
CA GLY A 79 -22.44 4.68 -18.75
C GLY A 79 -21.14 3.92 -18.99
N VAL A 80 -21.23 2.59 -19.12
CA VAL A 80 -20.06 1.67 -19.25
C VAL A 80 -19.03 2.15 -20.30
N GLN A 81 -19.50 2.79 -21.37
CA GLN A 81 -18.67 3.33 -22.47
C GLN A 81 -17.76 4.51 -22.10
N ALA A 82 -18.01 5.21 -21.00
CA ALA A 82 -17.19 6.33 -20.56
C ALA A 82 -15.97 5.88 -19.73
N ARG A 83 -16.02 4.67 -19.14
CA ARG A 83 -14.94 4.16 -18.26
C ARG A 83 -13.57 4.11 -18.95
N PRO A 84 -13.44 3.64 -20.21
CA PRO A 84 -12.14 3.63 -20.89
C PRO A 84 -11.58 5.04 -21.12
N LYS A 85 -12.44 6.02 -21.40
CA LYS A 85 -12.04 7.41 -21.63
C LYS A 85 -11.50 8.06 -20.36
N VAL A 86 -12.19 7.84 -19.23
CA VAL A 86 -11.73 8.34 -17.92
C VAL A 86 -10.42 7.66 -17.50
N ALA A 87 -10.28 6.35 -17.74
CA ALA A 87 -9.04 5.63 -17.47
C ALA A 87 -7.86 6.17 -18.30
N ALA A 88 -8.07 6.49 -19.58
CA ALA A 88 -7.04 7.08 -20.43
C ALA A 88 -6.60 8.47 -19.93
N ILE A 89 -7.55 9.34 -19.57
CA ILE A 89 -7.25 10.68 -19.03
C ILE A 89 -6.45 10.56 -17.72
N LEU A 90 -6.91 9.73 -16.78
CA LEU A 90 -6.22 9.49 -15.52
C LEU A 90 -4.82 8.93 -15.73
N SER A 91 -4.64 8.02 -16.69
CA SER A 91 -3.33 7.46 -17.02
C SER A 91 -2.34 8.51 -17.52
N VAL A 92 -2.79 9.44 -18.39
CA VAL A 92 -1.96 10.56 -18.87
C VAL A 92 -1.60 11.51 -17.72
N VAL A 93 -2.60 11.90 -16.91
CA VAL A 93 -2.40 12.82 -15.77
C VAL A 93 -1.44 12.24 -14.74
N GLU A 94 -1.60 10.96 -14.37
CA GLU A 94 -0.69 10.27 -13.43
C GLU A 94 0.71 10.08 -14.04
N SER A 95 0.82 9.80 -15.34
CA SER A 95 2.13 9.68 -15.99
C SER A 95 2.92 10.99 -15.97
N CYS A 96 2.25 12.12 -16.15
CA CYS A 96 2.86 13.45 -16.06
C CYS A 96 3.18 13.84 -14.61
N THR A 97 2.25 13.62 -13.69
CA THR A 97 2.39 14.01 -12.28
C THR A 97 3.38 13.12 -11.53
N GLY A 98 3.33 11.81 -11.76
CA GLY A 98 4.26 10.83 -11.19
C GLY A 98 5.71 11.09 -11.62
N ARG A 99 5.93 11.46 -12.89
CA ARG A 99 7.26 11.84 -13.39
C ARG A 99 7.81 13.10 -12.70
N HIS A 100 6.96 14.08 -12.41
CA HIS A 100 7.34 15.30 -11.68
C HIS A 100 7.59 15.04 -10.18
N ARG A 101 6.81 14.16 -9.54
CA ARG A 101 6.98 13.78 -8.12
C ARG A 101 8.24 12.97 -7.84
N ILE A 102 8.70 12.15 -8.79
CA ILE A 102 9.95 11.37 -8.65
C ILE A 102 11.20 12.29 -8.67
N GLN A 103 11.14 13.42 -9.39
CA GLN A 103 12.24 14.39 -9.44
C GLN A 103 12.28 15.33 -8.23
N ALA A 104 11.14 15.55 -7.57
CA ALA A 104 11.04 16.35 -6.35
C ALA A 104 11.31 15.50 -5.08
N LYS A 105 12.47 14.87 -4.96
CA LYS A 105 12.92 14.41 -3.63
C LYS A 105 13.29 15.63 -2.79
N PRO A 106 12.77 15.78 -1.55
CA PRO A 106 13.10 16.93 -0.72
C PRO A 106 14.59 16.90 -0.36
N LYS A 107 15.26 18.06 -0.45
CA LYS A 107 16.57 18.28 0.19
C LYS A 107 16.43 17.88 1.67
N ARG A 108 17.19 16.87 2.08
CA ARG A 108 17.42 16.53 3.49
C ARG A 108 17.90 17.80 4.20
N ILE A 109 17.03 18.44 4.97
CA ILE A 109 17.46 19.42 5.96
C ILE A 109 18.12 18.61 7.09
N HIS A 110 19.45 18.65 7.14
CA HIS A 110 20.20 18.25 8.33
C HIS A 110 20.41 19.53 9.14
N GLY A 111 19.85 19.53 10.34
CA GLY A 111 20.07 20.49 11.41
C GLY A 111 20.03 19.74 12.72
#